data_AF-A0A087D4L0-F1
#
_entry.id   AF-A0A087D4L0-F1
#
_cell.length_a   1.000
_cell.length_b   1.000
_cell.length_c   1.000
_cell.angle_alpha   90.00
_cell.angle_beta   90.00
_cell.angle_gamma   90.00
#
_symmetry.space_group_name_H-M   'P 1'
#
loop_
_entity.id
_entity.type
_entity.pdbx_description
1 polymer ?
#
loop_
_entity_poly.entity_id
_entity_poly.type
_entity_poly.pdbx_seq_one_letter_code
_entity_poly.pdbx_strand_id
1 'polypeptide(L)'
;MSGYISPQQPIQPQPPLQPVQPMAKEKKPLYKRVWFWIVLVVAVFVIAGIAGGGGTATESGKTSSTTQSQQATDTQNNEQKKQEDSVPPEYKSALRQADTYANAMHMSKAGLLKQLTSEYGGKFSQEAAQYAVDNVQTDWNANALAKAKSYQENMAMSPEAIRDQLTSEYGEQFTQEEADYAIQHLND
;
A
#
# COMPACT_ATOMS: atom_id res chain seq x y z
N MET A 1 -19.57 21.41 68.75
CA MET A 1 -18.89 21.65 67.47
C MET A 1 -17.49 22.16 67.77
N SER A 2 -16.50 21.27 67.79
CA SER A 2 -15.09 21.64 67.99
C SER A 2 -14.42 21.54 66.62
N GLY A 3 -14.03 22.69 66.05
CA GLY A 3 -13.36 22.75 64.75
C GLY A 3 -11.91 22.33 64.90
N TYR A 4 -11.52 21.25 64.23
CA TYR A 4 -10.12 20.85 64.11
C TYR A 4 -9.45 21.71 63.03
N ILE A 5 -8.55 22.60 63.43
CA ILE A 5 -7.64 23.31 62.53
C ILE A 5 -6.50 22.36 62.19
N SER A 6 -6.40 21.95 60.93
CA SER A 6 -5.29 21.15 60.42
C SER A 6 -3.99 21.96 60.47
N PRO A 7 -2.90 21.44 61.06
CA PRO A 7 -1.63 22.13 61.05
C PRO A 7 -1.06 22.19 59.62
N GLN A 8 -0.66 23.38 59.19
CA GLN A 8 0.04 23.60 57.92
C GLN A 8 1.44 22.96 58.00
N GLN A 9 1.77 22.14 56.99
CA GLN A 9 3.08 21.52 56.85
C GLN A 9 4.14 22.59 56.57
N PRO A 10 5.35 22.51 57.16
CA PRO A 10 6.42 23.46 56.88
C PRO A 10 6.85 23.37 55.41
N ILE A 11 6.95 24.51 54.74
CA ILE A 11 7.41 24.60 53.35
C ILE A 11 8.86 24.14 53.28
N GLN A 12 9.11 23.03 52.59
CA GLN A 12 10.48 22.56 52.36
C GLN A 12 11.13 23.36 51.23
N PRO A 13 12.40 23.79 51.39
CA PRO A 13 13.11 24.49 50.33
C PRO A 13 13.24 23.59 49.10
N GLN A 14 12.78 24.07 47.95
CA GLN A 14 12.93 23.34 46.69
C GLN A 14 14.40 23.30 46.27
N PRO A 15 14.92 22.15 45.81
CA PRO A 15 16.28 22.06 45.32
C PRO A 15 16.47 22.93 44.06
N PRO A 16 17.68 23.48 43.83
CA PRO A 16 17.96 24.31 42.66
C PRO A 16 17.75 23.50 41.36
N LEU A 17 17.09 24.11 40.38
CA LEU A 17 16.80 23.51 39.09
C LEU A 17 18.11 23.12 38.38
N GLN A 18 18.32 21.83 38.15
CA GLN A 18 19.47 21.35 37.39
C GLN A 18 19.28 21.63 35.88
N PRO A 19 20.35 21.95 35.13
CA PRO A 19 20.27 22.12 33.69
C PRO A 19 19.87 20.79 33.03
N VAL A 20 18.84 20.83 32.17
CA VAL A 20 18.30 19.67 31.47
C VAL A 20 19.34 19.16 30.46
N GLN A 21 19.97 18.03 30.75
CA GLN A 21 20.84 17.31 29.81
C GLN A 21 19.98 16.70 28.69
N PRO A 22 20.34 16.82 27.40
CA PRO A 22 19.60 16.14 26.34
C PRO A 22 19.79 14.62 26.47
N MET A 23 18.68 13.90 26.66
CA MET A 23 18.65 12.44 26.73
C MET A 23 19.21 11.83 25.44
N ALA A 24 20.30 11.07 25.56
CA ALA A 24 20.79 10.21 24.50
C ALA A 24 19.68 9.23 24.07
N LYS A 25 19.29 9.29 22.80
CA LYS A 25 18.28 8.41 22.21
C LYS A 25 18.78 6.96 22.20
N GLU A 26 18.23 6.11 23.06
CA GLU A 26 18.37 4.66 22.89
C GLU A 26 17.61 4.20 21.64
N LYS A 27 18.33 3.57 20.70
CA LYS A 27 17.74 3.01 19.47
C LYS A 27 16.94 1.76 19.82
N LYS A 28 15.62 1.85 19.65
CA LYS A 28 14.70 0.72 19.85
C LYS A 28 15.00 -0.38 18.83
N PRO A 29 15.16 -1.64 19.23
CA PRO A 29 15.41 -2.73 18.30
C PRO A 29 14.20 -2.95 17.38
N LEU A 30 14.42 -2.90 16.07
CA LEU A 30 13.40 -3.04 15.03
C LEU A 30 12.77 -4.46 14.99
N TYR A 31 13.45 -5.46 15.55
CA TYR A 31 13.00 -6.87 15.57
C TYR A 31 11.83 -7.17 16.52
N LYS A 32 11.36 -6.18 17.29
CA LYS A 32 10.21 -6.35 18.19
C LYS A 32 8.85 -6.17 17.50
N ARG A 33 8.82 -5.89 16.20
CA ARG A 33 7.59 -5.66 15.42
C ARG A 33 7.21 -6.92 14.65
N VAL A 34 5.94 -7.30 14.73
CA VAL A 34 5.38 -8.53 14.09
C VAL A 34 5.70 -8.60 12.59
N TRP A 35 5.76 -7.45 11.91
CA TRP A 35 6.16 -7.35 10.50
C TRP A 35 7.58 -7.87 10.19
N PHE A 36 8.53 -7.77 11.13
CA PHE A 36 9.88 -8.33 10.96
C PHE A 36 9.87 -9.86 10.88
N TRP A 37 8.92 -10.52 11.55
CA TRP A 37 8.72 -11.97 11.47
C TRP A 37 8.01 -12.38 10.18
N ILE A 38 7.09 -11.58 9.66
CA ILE A 38 6.39 -11.84 8.39
C ILE A 38 7.39 -11.84 7.21
N VAL A 39 8.28 -10.85 7.14
CA VAL A 39 9.32 -10.79 6.09
C VAL A 39 10.30 -11.96 6.18
N LEU A 40 10.67 -12.38 7.40
CA LEU A 40 11.58 -13.51 7.62
C LEU A 40 10.94 -14.85 7.21
N VAL A 41 9.65 -15.07 7.50
CA VAL A 41 8.92 -16.28 7.08
C VAL A 41 8.79 -16.37 5.56
N VAL A 42 8.47 -15.26 4.87
CA VAL A 42 8.37 -15.23 3.40
C VAL A 42 9.72 -15.53 2.74
N ALA A 43 10.83 -14.99 3.27
CA ALA A 43 12.16 -15.27 2.73
C ALA A 43 12.59 -16.75 2.89
N VAL A 44 12.16 -17.43 3.96
CA VAL A 44 12.45 -18.86 4.18
C VAL A 44 11.60 -19.76 3.27
N PHE A 45 10.36 -19.39 2.97
CA PHE A 45 9.49 -20.19 2.08
C PHE A 45 9.92 -20.16 0.59
N VAL A 46 10.59 -19.10 0.13
CA VAL A 46 11.08 -19.01 -1.26
C VAL A 46 12.30 -19.92 -1.49
N ILE A 47 13.07 -20.27 -0.45
CA ILE A 47 14.27 -21.10 -0.59
C ILE A 47 13.95 -22.62 -0.57
N ALA A 48 12.80 -23.02 -0.03
CA ALA A 48 12.42 -24.44 0.08
C ALA A 48 11.65 -25.01 -1.14
N GLY A 49 11.27 -24.18 -2.12
CA GLY A 49 10.32 -24.54 -3.18
C GLY A 49 10.90 -24.96 -4.54
N ILE A 50 12.17 -25.39 -4.64
CA ILE A 50 12.82 -25.67 -5.94
C ILE A 50 13.35 -27.12 -6.09
N ALA A 51 12.73 -28.10 -5.45
CA ALA A 51 13.04 -29.51 -5.71
C ALA A 51 11.79 -30.42 -5.73
N GLY A 52 11.37 -30.78 -6.95
CA GLY A 52 10.37 -31.82 -7.26
C GLY A 52 9.12 -31.24 -7.92
N GLY A 53 8.80 -31.42 -9.20
CA GLY A 53 9.17 -32.45 -10.17
C GLY A 53 7.98 -33.39 -10.38
N GLY A 54 7.28 -33.27 -11.52
CA GLY A 54 6.24 -34.22 -11.96
C GLY A 54 5.12 -33.55 -12.77
N GLY A 55 4.98 -33.91 -14.05
CA GLY A 55 4.11 -33.23 -15.02
C GLY A 55 2.72 -33.84 -15.19
N THR A 56 1.98 -33.38 -16.20
CA THR A 56 1.14 -34.15 -17.16
C THR A 56 0.31 -33.21 -18.05
N ALA A 57 0.03 -33.68 -19.27
CA ALA A 57 -0.38 -32.93 -20.45
C ALA A 57 -1.91 -32.90 -20.69
N THR A 58 -2.29 -32.21 -21.79
CA THR A 58 -3.45 -32.50 -22.69
C THR A 58 -4.76 -31.75 -22.35
N GLU A 59 -5.58 -31.16 -23.24
CA GLU A 59 -5.58 -30.75 -24.67
C GLU A 59 -6.85 -29.88 -24.93
N SER A 60 -6.82 -29.11 -26.03
CA SER A 60 -7.93 -28.80 -26.97
C SER A 60 -9.17 -27.95 -26.59
N GLY A 61 -9.51 -27.00 -27.50
CA GLY A 61 -10.91 -26.52 -27.63
C GLY A 61 -11.24 -25.21 -28.39
N LYS A 62 -10.74 -25.01 -29.62
CA LYS A 62 -11.37 -24.37 -30.81
C LYS A 62 -12.43 -23.23 -30.67
N THR A 63 -12.03 -22.03 -31.13
CA THR A 63 -12.62 -21.07 -32.13
C THR A 63 -14.14 -20.81 -32.26
N SER A 64 -14.55 -19.51 -32.20
CA SER A 64 -15.28 -18.69 -33.23
C SER A 64 -16.07 -17.52 -32.57
N SER A 65 -15.57 -16.27 -32.63
CA SER A 65 -16.03 -15.13 -33.47
C SER A 65 -17.45 -14.58 -33.25
N THR A 66 -17.57 -13.29 -32.90
CA THR A 66 -18.52 -12.33 -33.49
C THR A 66 -18.01 -10.89 -33.28
N THR A 67 -17.98 -10.12 -34.36
CA THR A 67 -17.62 -8.69 -34.45
C THR A 67 -18.84 -7.92 -34.95
N GLN A 68 -19.18 -6.79 -34.29
CA GLN A 68 -19.66 -5.52 -34.89
C GLN A 68 -19.87 -4.49 -33.75
N SER A 69 -19.04 -3.44 -33.69
CA SER A 69 -19.23 -2.06 -34.24
C SER A 69 -20.07 -1.14 -33.32
N GLN A 70 -19.44 -0.19 -32.62
CA GLN A 70 -19.19 1.24 -33.00
C GLN A 70 -20.23 2.14 -32.30
N GLN A 71 -19.98 3.34 -31.74
CA GLN A 71 -18.85 4.26 -31.66
C GLN A 71 -19.33 5.49 -30.85
N ALA A 72 -18.53 6.02 -29.91
CA ALA A 72 -18.60 7.41 -29.46
C ALA A 72 -17.47 7.76 -28.47
N THR A 73 -16.20 7.81 -28.90
CA THR A 73 -15.13 8.61 -28.22
C THR A 73 -13.89 8.73 -29.12
N ASP A 74 -14.04 9.38 -30.27
CA ASP A 74 -13.01 9.41 -31.33
C ASP A 74 -12.27 10.75 -31.45
N THR A 75 -12.03 11.42 -30.32
CA THR A 75 -11.27 12.68 -30.31
C THR A 75 -10.08 12.69 -29.34
N GLN A 76 -10.01 11.79 -28.35
CA GLN A 76 -8.81 11.66 -27.50
C GLN A 76 -7.82 10.59 -27.98
N ASN A 77 -8.29 9.58 -28.74
CA ASN A 77 -7.49 8.41 -29.09
C ASN A 77 -6.39 8.67 -30.13
N ASN A 78 -6.54 9.74 -30.94
CA ASN A 78 -5.61 10.02 -32.04
C ASN A 78 -4.37 10.82 -31.59
N GLU A 79 -4.43 11.53 -30.46
CA GLU A 79 -3.26 12.20 -29.85
C GLU A 79 -2.46 11.24 -28.96
N GLN A 80 -3.16 10.34 -28.25
CA GLN A 80 -2.56 9.36 -27.35
C GLN A 80 -1.69 8.33 -28.10
N LYS A 81 -2.13 7.90 -29.29
CA LYS A 81 -1.38 6.98 -30.16
C LYS A 81 -0.12 7.60 -30.79
N LYS A 82 -0.08 8.93 -30.96
CA LYS A 82 1.09 9.65 -31.51
C LYS A 82 2.13 9.97 -30.43
N GLN A 83 1.69 10.14 -29.17
CA GLN A 83 2.60 10.26 -28.02
C GLN A 83 3.24 8.92 -27.65
N GLU A 84 2.54 7.80 -27.82
CA GLU A 84 3.02 6.46 -27.45
C GLU A 84 4.36 6.06 -28.10
N ASP A 85 4.63 6.48 -29.34
CA ASP A 85 5.91 6.24 -30.02
C ASP A 85 7.07 7.13 -29.50
N SER A 86 6.75 8.25 -28.86
CA SER A 86 7.74 9.17 -28.26
C SER A 86 8.08 8.86 -26.79
N VAL A 87 7.32 7.98 -26.14
CA VAL A 87 7.53 7.62 -24.73
C VAL A 87 8.80 6.77 -24.57
N PRO A 88 9.73 7.14 -23.67
CA PRO A 88 10.95 6.37 -23.43
C PRO A 88 10.68 4.91 -23.03
N PRO A 89 11.56 3.95 -23.37
CA PRO A 89 11.37 2.54 -23.01
C PRO A 89 11.21 2.29 -21.51
N GLU A 90 11.88 3.07 -20.66
CA GLU A 90 11.75 2.99 -19.20
C GLU A 90 10.32 3.28 -18.75
N TYR A 91 9.68 4.29 -19.32
CA TYR A 91 8.32 4.71 -18.96
C TYR A 91 7.29 3.66 -19.37
N LYS A 92 7.48 3.02 -20.53
CA LYS A 92 6.66 1.88 -20.96
C LYS A 92 6.81 0.69 -20.03
N SER A 93 8.03 0.44 -19.55
CA SER A 93 8.33 -0.65 -18.60
C SER A 93 7.71 -0.35 -17.23
N ALA A 94 7.86 0.88 -16.73
CA ALA A 94 7.24 1.34 -15.50
C ALA A 94 5.72 1.23 -15.57
N LEU A 95 5.08 1.62 -16.69
CA LEU A 95 3.63 1.49 -16.87
C LEU A 95 3.15 0.04 -16.85
N ARG A 96 3.88 -0.89 -17.47
CA ARG A 96 3.54 -2.33 -17.41
C ARG A 96 3.66 -2.89 -16.00
N GLN A 97 4.70 -2.51 -15.26
CA GLN A 97 4.86 -2.94 -13.87
C GLN A 97 3.83 -2.27 -12.96
N ALA A 98 3.46 -1.04 -13.27
CA ALA A 98 2.42 -0.31 -12.57
C ALA A 98 1.06 -0.99 -12.70
N ASP A 99 0.71 -1.46 -13.91
CA ASP A 99 -0.48 -2.26 -14.14
C ASP A 99 -0.52 -3.50 -13.25
N THR A 100 0.59 -4.24 -13.16
CA THR A 100 0.67 -5.42 -12.29
C THR A 100 0.48 -5.06 -10.81
N TYR A 101 1.18 -4.05 -10.32
CA TYR A 101 1.10 -3.65 -8.92
C TYR A 101 -0.26 -3.03 -8.54
N ALA A 102 -0.82 -2.18 -9.41
CA ALA A 102 -2.13 -1.59 -9.18
C ALA A 102 -3.22 -2.68 -9.26
N ASN A 103 -3.32 -3.38 -10.38
CA ASN A 103 -4.48 -4.23 -10.66
C ASN A 103 -4.40 -5.63 -10.02
N ALA A 104 -3.20 -6.22 -9.88
CA ALA A 104 -3.04 -7.54 -9.28
C ALA A 104 -2.69 -7.51 -7.79
N MET A 105 -2.05 -6.44 -7.30
CA MET A 105 -1.70 -6.30 -5.87
C MET A 105 -2.56 -5.26 -5.15
N HIS A 106 -3.49 -4.60 -5.85
CA HIS A 106 -4.44 -3.65 -5.29
C HIS A 106 -3.75 -2.51 -4.54
N MET A 107 -2.63 -2.02 -5.07
CA MET A 107 -1.90 -0.94 -4.43
C MET A 107 -2.66 0.40 -4.57
N SER A 108 -2.49 1.26 -3.57
CA SER A 108 -2.88 2.68 -3.68
C SER A 108 -1.98 3.43 -4.64
N LYS A 109 -2.40 4.61 -5.06
CA LYS A 109 -1.58 5.51 -5.88
C LYS A 109 -0.24 5.84 -5.22
N ALA A 110 -0.25 6.17 -3.93
CA ALA A 110 0.96 6.53 -3.18
C ALA A 110 1.88 5.31 -2.95
N GLY A 111 1.30 4.16 -2.61
CA GLY A 111 2.03 2.90 -2.46
C GLY A 111 2.67 2.47 -3.78
N LEU A 112 1.95 2.62 -4.88
CA LEU A 112 2.43 2.28 -6.21
C LEU A 112 3.66 3.10 -6.60
N LEU A 113 3.59 4.42 -6.43
CA LEU A 113 4.72 5.32 -6.69
C LEU A 113 5.96 4.88 -5.89
N LYS A 114 5.79 4.67 -4.59
CA LYS A 114 6.88 4.21 -3.71
C LYS A 114 7.48 2.89 -4.20
N GLN A 115 6.64 1.93 -4.57
CA GLN A 115 7.08 0.62 -5.03
C GLN A 115 7.84 0.68 -6.36
N LEU A 116 7.38 1.50 -7.31
CA LEU A 116 8.05 1.69 -8.59
C LEU A 116 9.42 2.36 -8.43
N THR A 117 9.56 3.29 -7.48
CA THR A 117 10.85 3.97 -7.20
C THR A 117 11.76 3.20 -6.24
N SER A 118 11.26 2.15 -5.58
CA SER A 118 12.00 1.46 -4.51
C SER A 118 13.21 0.70 -5.06
N GLU A 119 14.32 0.74 -4.30
CA GLU A 119 15.52 -0.09 -4.49
C GLU A 119 15.25 -1.60 -4.36
N TYR A 120 14.08 -2.01 -3.88
CA TYR A 120 13.66 -3.41 -3.81
C TYR A 120 12.44 -3.70 -4.69
N GLY A 121 11.96 -2.70 -5.43
CA GLY A 121 10.80 -2.81 -6.32
C GLY A 121 11.21 -2.56 -7.78
N GLY A 122 10.61 -1.53 -8.38
CA GLY A 122 10.82 -1.20 -9.80
C GLY A 122 12.14 -0.53 -10.14
N LYS A 123 12.76 0.19 -9.18
CA LYS A 123 13.99 0.99 -9.40
C LYS A 123 13.91 1.98 -10.56
N PHE A 124 12.70 2.39 -10.93
CA PHE A 124 12.51 3.37 -11.98
C PHE A 124 12.87 4.76 -11.49
N SER A 125 13.26 5.63 -12.44
CA SER A 125 13.32 7.07 -12.19
C SER A 125 11.99 7.60 -11.65
N GLN A 126 12.05 8.68 -10.85
CA GLN A 126 10.86 9.28 -10.26
C GLN A 126 9.88 9.74 -11.35
N GLU A 127 10.39 10.23 -12.46
CA GLU A 127 9.60 10.70 -13.60
C GLU A 127 8.92 9.54 -14.34
N ALA A 128 9.62 8.41 -14.56
CA ALA A 128 9.02 7.22 -15.18
C ALA A 128 7.94 6.59 -14.28
N ALA A 129 8.19 6.54 -12.96
CA ALA A 129 7.22 6.04 -12.00
C ALA A 129 5.98 6.93 -11.90
N GLN A 130 6.16 8.25 -11.87
CA GLN A 130 5.05 9.21 -11.88
C GLN A 130 4.22 9.10 -13.16
N TYR A 131 4.88 9.04 -14.32
CA TYR A 131 4.20 8.79 -15.59
C TYR A 131 3.38 7.49 -15.54
N ALA A 132 3.96 6.41 -15.01
CA ALA A 132 3.26 5.14 -14.91
C ALA A 132 2.02 5.21 -14.00
N VAL A 133 2.13 5.89 -12.86
CA VAL A 133 1.02 6.10 -11.92
C VAL A 133 -0.10 6.96 -12.52
N ASP A 134 0.24 7.94 -13.36
CA ASP A 134 -0.73 8.83 -13.99
C ASP A 134 -1.42 8.20 -15.22
N ASN A 135 -0.79 7.20 -15.84
CA ASN A 135 -1.28 6.57 -17.07
C ASN A 135 -1.77 5.13 -16.88
N VAL A 136 -1.58 4.53 -15.71
CA VAL A 136 -2.10 3.19 -15.42
C VAL A 136 -3.62 3.24 -15.36
N GLN A 137 -4.25 2.36 -16.12
CA GLN A 137 -5.70 2.20 -16.13
C GLN A 137 -6.09 1.27 -15.00
N THR A 138 -6.58 1.85 -13.91
CA THR A 138 -6.98 1.12 -12.70
C THR A 138 -8.13 1.85 -12.02
N ASP A 139 -8.99 1.10 -11.36
CA ASP A 139 -9.98 1.64 -10.45
C ASP A 139 -9.41 1.65 -9.02
N TRP A 140 -9.07 2.84 -8.53
CA TRP A 140 -8.48 3.01 -7.20
C TRP A 140 -9.45 2.67 -6.07
N ASN A 141 -10.74 2.93 -6.26
CA ASN A 141 -11.79 2.55 -5.32
C ASN A 141 -11.91 1.03 -5.24
N ALA A 142 -11.84 0.34 -6.39
CA ALA A 142 -11.84 -1.12 -6.43
C ALA A 142 -10.60 -1.71 -5.74
N ASN A 143 -9.43 -1.10 -5.91
CA ASN A 143 -8.20 -1.53 -5.21
C ASN A 143 -8.32 -1.35 -3.69
N ALA A 144 -8.85 -0.20 -3.23
CA ALA A 144 -9.10 0.02 -1.81
C ALA A 144 -10.08 -1.01 -1.24
N LEU A 145 -11.17 -1.31 -1.96
CA LEU A 145 -12.13 -2.33 -1.56
C LEU A 145 -11.52 -3.74 -1.51
N ALA A 146 -10.70 -4.11 -2.49
CA ALA A 146 -10.02 -5.40 -2.49
C ALA A 146 -9.07 -5.55 -1.29
N LYS A 147 -8.32 -4.49 -0.95
CA LYS A 147 -7.49 -4.45 0.26
C LYS A 147 -8.32 -4.52 1.53
N ALA A 148 -9.44 -3.81 1.58
CA ALA A 148 -10.37 -3.83 2.70
C ALA A 148 -10.91 -5.25 2.97
N LYS A 149 -11.38 -5.93 1.91
CA LYS A 149 -11.84 -7.33 1.98
C LYS A 149 -10.73 -8.27 2.45
N SER A 150 -9.52 -8.14 1.90
CA SER A 150 -8.37 -8.93 2.37
C SER A 150 -8.08 -8.72 3.86
N TYR A 151 -8.16 -7.49 4.37
CA TYR A 151 -7.96 -7.23 5.80
C TYR A 151 -9.08 -7.79 6.67
N GLN A 152 -10.32 -7.71 6.19
CA GLN A 152 -11.47 -8.31 6.88
C GLN A 152 -11.35 -9.84 6.94
N GLU A 153 -11.05 -10.49 5.82
CA GLU A 153 -11.02 -11.95 5.71
C GLU A 153 -9.79 -12.57 6.38
N ASN A 154 -8.60 -12.03 6.11
CA ASN A 154 -7.35 -12.65 6.54
C ASN A 154 -6.90 -12.21 7.93
N MET A 155 -7.34 -11.03 8.39
CA MET A 155 -6.91 -10.45 9.65
C MET A 155 -8.06 -10.18 10.62
N ALA A 156 -9.31 -10.49 10.24
CA ALA A 156 -10.50 -10.29 11.06
C ALA A 156 -10.62 -8.86 11.63
N MET A 157 -10.18 -7.87 10.86
CA MET A 157 -10.18 -6.47 11.28
C MET A 157 -11.59 -5.88 11.22
N SER A 158 -11.89 -4.95 12.14
CA SER A 158 -13.15 -4.18 12.09
C SER A 158 -13.11 -3.14 10.95
N PRO A 159 -14.27 -2.69 10.44
CA PRO A 159 -14.33 -1.66 9.38
C PRO A 159 -13.51 -0.40 9.72
N GLU A 160 -13.59 0.07 10.96
CA GLU A 160 -12.85 1.26 11.40
C GLU A 160 -11.33 1.02 11.40
N ALA A 161 -10.87 -0.14 11.87
CA ALA A 161 -9.45 -0.49 11.83
C ALA A 161 -8.96 -0.67 10.39
N ILE A 162 -9.82 -1.18 9.50
CA ILE A 162 -9.51 -1.28 8.07
C ILE A 162 -9.37 0.12 7.46
N ARG A 163 -10.29 1.05 7.72
CA ARG A 163 -10.20 2.43 7.23
C ARG A 163 -8.88 3.07 7.66
N ASP A 164 -8.54 2.97 8.93
CA ASP A 164 -7.29 3.53 9.48
C ASP A 164 -6.06 2.89 8.83
N GLN A 165 -6.11 1.58 8.56
CA GLN A 165 -5.03 0.86 7.89
C GLN A 165 -4.87 1.24 6.42
N LEU A 166 -5.99 1.47 5.72
CA LEU A 166 -5.99 1.90 4.33
C LEU A 166 -5.38 3.29 4.18
N THR A 167 -5.65 4.22 5.11
CA THR A 167 -5.16 5.61 5.02
C THR A 167 -3.82 5.86 5.72
N SER A 168 -3.39 4.94 6.60
CA SER A 168 -2.15 5.08 7.38
C SER A 168 -0.93 5.36 6.52
N GLU A 169 -0.10 6.32 6.94
CA GLU A 169 1.19 6.66 6.32
C GLU A 169 2.15 5.45 6.21
N TYR A 170 1.99 4.48 7.11
CA TYR A 170 2.77 3.24 7.16
C TYR A 170 2.00 2.02 6.63
N GLY A 171 0.73 2.20 6.25
CA GLY A 171 -0.14 1.17 5.70
C GLY A 171 -0.23 1.29 4.19
N GLU A 172 -1.46 1.31 3.67
CA GLU A 172 -1.68 1.32 2.23
C GLU A 172 -1.64 2.72 1.62
N GLN A 173 -1.89 3.78 2.39
CA GLN A 173 -1.91 5.17 1.93
C GLN A 173 -2.90 5.45 0.77
N PHE A 174 -4.06 4.81 0.78
CA PHE A 174 -5.21 5.26 0.01
C PHE A 174 -5.65 6.65 0.48
N THR A 175 -6.36 7.39 -0.37
CA THR A 175 -7.02 8.62 0.08
C THR A 175 -8.14 8.30 1.05
N GLN A 176 -8.59 9.32 1.79
CA GLN A 176 -9.72 9.15 2.71
C GLN A 176 -10.98 8.70 1.96
N GLU A 177 -11.22 9.29 0.78
CA GLU A 177 -12.39 8.99 -0.05
C GLU A 177 -12.38 7.55 -0.57
N GLU A 178 -11.22 7.05 -0.99
CA GLU A 178 -11.04 5.65 -1.44
C GLU A 178 -11.27 4.66 -0.29
N ALA A 179 -10.76 4.98 0.90
CA ALA A 179 -10.99 4.18 2.10
C ALA A 179 -12.47 4.21 2.54
N ASP A 180 -13.11 5.37 2.51
CA ASP A 180 -14.53 5.52 2.85
C ASP A 180 -15.42 4.75 1.86
N TYR A 181 -15.11 4.83 0.56
CA TYR A 181 -15.76 3.99 -0.46
C TYR A 181 -15.60 2.51 -0.14
N ALA A 182 -14.39 2.06 0.19
CA ALA A 182 -14.11 0.67 0.50
C ALA A 182 -14.89 0.16 1.71
N ILE A 183 -15.03 0.97 2.77
CA ILE A 183 -15.83 0.62 3.95
C ILE A 183 -17.33 0.59 3.62
N GLN A 184 -17.81 1.55 2.84
CA GLN A 184 -19.21 1.61 2.45
C GLN A 184 -19.67 0.35 1.70
N HIS A 185 -18.79 -0.21 0.86
CA HIS A 185 -19.09 -1.36 -0.01
C HIS A 185 -18.50 -2.68 0.51
N LEU A 186 -18.02 -2.71 1.77
CA LEU A 186 -17.24 -3.84 2.29
C LEU A 186 -18.02 -5.15 2.30
N ASN A 187 -19.33 -5.09 2.54
CA ASN A 187 -20.21 -6.25 2.69
C ASN A 187 -21.35 -6.30 1.65
N ASP A 188 -21.16 -5.62 0.52
CA ASP A 188 -22.08 -5.67 -0.62
C ASP A 188 -22.02 -7.01 -1.37
#